data_AF-A0ABD2H1J4-F1
#
_entry.id   AF-A0ABD2H1J4-F1
#
_cell.length_a   1.000
_cell.length_b   1.000
_cell.length_c   1.000
_cell.angle_alpha   90.00
_cell.angle_beta   90.00
_cell.angle_gamma   90.00
#
_symmetry.space_group_name_H-M   'P 1'
#
loop_
_entity.id
_entity.type
_entity.pdbx_description
1 polymer ?
#
loop_
_entity_poly.entity_id
_entity_poly.type
_entity_poly.pdbx_seq_one_letter_code
_entity_poly.pdbx_strand_id
1 'polypeptide(L)'
;MSHVAVGEGGSRLQEENKAAFRAVERLVEDMIQESMARGDFRNLSGAGKPLNKFEYNPYADPMTLNLILFDNGYQPPWVVTQRDIRETISEIRNELLEERARLGDPLAPKEQSKWEQLCESAEGDLVKLKKTMDDYNLIVPMLNMQMVHFSLSREIDRAVKGAHQHRLDQQREREKKSERGGRKRKKDPTQ
;
A
#
# COMPACT_ATOMS: atom_id res chain seq x y z
N MET A 1 -10.86 -3.21 43.45
CA MET A 1 -10.36 -4.31 42.61
C MET A 1 -11.36 -4.55 41.49
N SER A 2 -11.11 -3.98 40.32
CA SER A 2 -11.95 -4.13 39.13
C SER A 2 -11.02 -4.34 37.95
N HIS A 3 -10.70 -5.61 37.69
CA HIS A 3 -9.91 -6.01 36.53
C HIS A 3 -10.88 -6.09 35.34
N VAL A 4 -10.78 -5.15 34.42
CA VAL A 4 -11.55 -5.19 33.18
C VAL A 4 -10.92 -6.24 32.27
N ALA A 5 -11.72 -7.23 31.87
CA ALA A 5 -11.37 -8.20 30.83
C ALA A 5 -11.60 -7.54 29.46
N VAL A 6 -10.52 -7.06 28.84
CA VAL A 6 -10.50 -6.66 27.42
C VAL A 6 -9.44 -7.54 26.74
N GLY A 7 -9.87 -8.63 26.12
CA GLY A 7 -8.93 -9.55 25.45
C GLY A 7 -9.55 -10.66 24.61
N GLU A 8 -10.79 -11.07 24.85
CA GLU A 8 -11.36 -12.27 24.21
C GLU A 8 -12.02 -12.02 22.83
N GLY A 9 -12.37 -10.77 22.50
CA GLY A 9 -13.05 -10.46 21.23
C GLY A 9 -12.15 -10.47 19.99
N GLY A 10 -10.88 -10.08 20.15
CA GLY A 10 -9.93 -9.98 19.03
C GLY A 10 -9.39 -11.34 18.57
N SER A 11 -9.17 -12.28 19.50
CA SER A 11 -8.67 -13.62 19.19
C SER A 11 -9.71 -14.47 18.45
N ARG A 12 -10.99 -14.34 18.82
CA ARG A 12 -12.09 -15.07 18.19
C ARG A 12 -12.29 -14.69 16.72
N LEU A 13 -12.28 -13.40 16.40
CA LEU A 13 -12.40 -12.90 15.02
C LEU A 13 -11.20 -13.31 14.15
N GLN A 14 -10.02 -13.42 14.75
CA GLN A 14 -8.82 -13.89 14.05
C GLN A 14 -8.87 -15.39 13.75
N GLU A 15 -9.39 -16.20 14.68
CA GLU A 15 -9.61 -17.64 14.45
C GLU A 15 -10.75 -17.93 13.45
N GLU A 16 -11.84 -17.15 13.49
CA GLU A 16 -12.94 -17.24 12.51
C GLU A 16 -12.45 -16.91 11.09
N ASN A 17 -11.61 -15.88 10.91
CA ASN A 17 -10.98 -15.56 9.62
C ASN A 17 -10.05 -16.68 9.12
N LYS A 18 -9.24 -17.28 10.00
CA LYS A 18 -8.38 -18.41 9.63
C LYS A 18 -9.20 -19.62 9.19
N ALA A 19 -10.29 -19.91 9.89
CA ALA A 19 -11.18 -21.02 9.54
C ALA A 19 -11.85 -20.82 8.19
N ALA A 20 -12.34 -19.60 7.91
CA ALA A 20 -12.92 -19.25 6.62
C ALA A 20 -11.90 -19.40 5.47
N PHE A 21 -10.67 -18.91 5.65
CA PHE A 21 -9.60 -19.06 4.66
C PHE A 21 -9.29 -20.53 4.35
N ARG A 22 -9.13 -21.38 5.38
CA ARG A 22 -8.90 -22.82 5.21
C ARG A 22 -10.04 -23.53 4.47
N ALA A 23 -11.28 -23.12 4.73
CA ALA A 23 -12.44 -23.68 4.03
C ALA A 23 -12.42 -23.33 2.54
N VAL A 24 -12.05 -22.09 2.20
CA VAL A 24 -11.85 -21.67 0.80
C VAL A 24 -10.72 -22.43 0.14
N GLU A 25 -9.55 -22.59 0.80
CA GLU A 25 -8.44 -23.38 0.25
C GLU A 25 -8.86 -24.80 -0.10
N ARG A 26 -9.57 -25.48 0.81
CA ARG A 26 -10.07 -26.83 0.56
C ARG A 26 -11.06 -26.88 -0.60
N LEU A 27 -11.99 -25.93 -0.67
CA LEU A 27 -12.97 -25.87 -1.75
C LEU A 27 -12.29 -25.65 -3.11
N VAL A 28 -11.30 -24.77 -3.17
CA VAL A 28 -10.52 -24.53 -4.39
C VAL A 28 -9.75 -25.79 -4.80
N GLU A 29 -9.10 -26.47 -3.84
CA GLU A 29 -8.39 -27.72 -4.10
C GLU A 29 -9.34 -28.81 -4.63
N ASP A 30 -10.50 -29.00 -3.99
CA ASP A 30 -11.49 -29.98 -4.42
C ASP A 30 -11.99 -29.68 -5.86
N MET A 31 -12.19 -28.40 -6.20
CA MET A 31 -12.55 -27.98 -7.57
C MET A 31 -11.45 -28.26 -8.59
N ILE A 32 -10.18 -28.06 -8.23
CA ILE A 32 -9.04 -28.35 -9.10
C ILE A 32 -8.98 -29.87 -9.36
N GLN A 33 -9.07 -30.69 -8.30
CA GLN A 33 -9.03 -32.14 -8.40
C GLN A 33 -10.21 -32.68 -9.24
N GLU A 34 -11.42 -32.15 -9.05
CA GLU A 34 -12.59 -32.53 -9.84
C GLU A 34 -12.39 -32.19 -11.33
N SER A 35 -11.87 -31.01 -11.64
CA SER A 35 -11.60 -30.58 -13.02
C SER A 35 -10.48 -31.43 -13.68
N MET A 36 -9.47 -31.82 -12.90
CA MET A 36 -8.45 -32.78 -13.34
C MET A 36 -9.03 -34.18 -13.62
N ALA A 37 -9.91 -34.66 -12.75
CA ALA A 37 -10.57 -35.97 -12.90
C ALA A 37 -11.50 -36.01 -14.12
N ARG A 38 -12.26 -34.94 -14.35
CA ARG A 38 -13.11 -34.77 -15.56
C ARG A 38 -12.29 -34.62 -16.84
N GLY A 39 -11.00 -34.28 -16.72
CA GLY A 39 -10.10 -34.13 -17.85
C GLY A 39 -10.23 -32.78 -18.57
N ASP A 40 -10.74 -31.75 -17.88
CA ASP A 40 -10.90 -30.39 -18.43
C ASP A 40 -9.56 -29.81 -18.95
N PHE A 41 -8.43 -30.32 -18.44
CA PHE A 41 -7.08 -29.94 -18.86
C PHE A 41 -6.50 -30.77 -20.02
N ARG A 42 -7.17 -31.83 -20.50
CA ARG A 42 -6.59 -32.80 -21.47
C ARG A 42 -6.71 -32.37 -22.95
N ASN A 43 -7.53 -31.38 -23.28
CA ASN A 43 -7.74 -30.92 -24.66
C ASN A 43 -7.88 -29.40 -24.77
N LEU A 44 -7.01 -28.67 -24.08
CA LEU A 44 -7.00 -27.21 -24.13
C LEU A 44 -6.66 -26.73 -25.54
N SER A 45 -7.35 -25.69 -26.01
CA SER A 45 -7.06 -25.07 -27.30
C SER A 45 -5.64 -24.51 -27.31
N GLY A 46 -4.74 -25.16 -28.06
CA GLY A 46 -3.32 -24.78 -28.10
C GLY A 46 -2.38 -25.70 -27.30
N ALA A 47 -2.89 -26.76 -26.67
CA ALA A 47 -2.04 -27.77 -26.03
C ALA A 47 -1.00 -28.34 -27.03
N GLY A 48 0.26 -28.40 -26.61
CA GLY A 48 1.38 -28.88 -27.43
C GLY A 48 1.84 -27.93 -28.56
N LYS A 49 1.18 -26.78 -28.75
CA LYS A 49 1.61 -25.75 -29.70
C LYS A 49 2.52 -24.73 -29.00
N PRO A 50 3.53 -24.19 -29.69
CA PRO A 50 4.33 -23.10 -29.15
C PRO A 50 3.45 -21.89 -28.84
N LEU A 51 3.77 -21.17 -27.77
CA LEU A 51 3.03 -19.98 -27.40
C LEU A 51 3.30 -18.86 -28.42
N ASN A 52 2.29 -18.49 -29.22
CA ASN A 52 2.43 -17.47 -30.26
C ASN A 52 2.51 -16.03 -29.73
N LYS A 53 2.03 -15.77 -28.51
CA LYS A 53 1.94 -14.41 -27.92
C LYS A 53 3.18 -13.97 -27.17
N PHE A 54 4.11 -14.88 -26.91
CA PHE A 54 5.38 -14.57 -26.28
C PHE A 54 6.43 -14.85 -27.34
N GLU A 55 7.17 -13.82 -27.78
CA GLU A 55 8.34 -14.04 -28.62
C GLU A 55 9.17 -15.14 -27.97
N TYR A 56 9.54 -16.17 -28.76
CA TYR A 56 10.29 -17.32 -28.28
C TYR A 56 11.60 -16.82 -27.67
N ASN A 57 11.58 -16.59 -26.36
CA ASN A 57 12.76 -16.27 -25.60
C ASN A 57 13.29 -17.58 -25.04
N PRO A 58 14.40 -18.12 -25.57
CA PRO A 58 15.05 -19.32 -25.02
C PRO A 58 15.51 -19.14 -23.56
N TYR A 59 15.42 -17.93 -23.01
CA TYR A 59 15.63 -17.58 -21.61
C TYR A 59 14.33 -17.12 -20.92
N ALA A 60 13.18 -17.75 -21.23
CA ALA A 60 11.89 -17.44 -20.60
C ALA A 60 12.05 -17.38 -19.08
N ASP A 61 12.11 -16.15 -18.56
CA ASP A 61 12.29 -15.81 -17.16
C ASP A 61 10.98 -16.11 -16.41
N PRO A 62 11.00 -16.37 -15.09
CA PRO A 62 9.81 -16.43 -14.24
C PRO A 62 8.73 -15.37 -14.53
N MET A 63 9.12 -14.22 -15.07
CA MET A 63 8.22 -13.17 -15.55
C MET A 63 7.22 -13.66 -16.61
N THR A 64 7.58 -14.55 -17.54
CA THR A 64 6.64 -15.04 -18.58
C THR A 64 5.44 -15.76 -17.98
N LEU A 65 5.66 -16.58 -16.95
CA LEU A 65 4.57 -17.23 -16.22
C LEU A 65 3.70 -16.20 -15.49
N ASN A 66 4.32 -15.25 -14.79
CA ASN A 66 3.59 -14.18 -14.10
C ASN A 66 2.76 -13.31 -15.06
N LEU A 67 3.25 -13.05 -16.28
CA LEU A 67 2.51 -12.34 -17.33
C LEU A 67 1.29 -13.13 -17.79
N ILE A 68 1.44 -14.43 -18.07
CA ILE A 68 0.32 -15.28 -18.45
C ILE A 68 -0.74 -15.28 -17.37
N LEU A 69 -0.33 -15.42 -16.11
CA LEU A 69 -1.24 -15.38 -14.97
C LEU A 69 -1.94 -14.02 -14.87
N PHE A 70 -1.19 -12.93 -15.00
CA PHE A 70 -1.73 -11.56 -15.03
C PHE A 70 -2.77 -11.35 -16.13
N ASP A 71 -2.49 -11.81 -17.35
CA ASP A 71 -3.42 -11.72 -18.48
C ASP A 71 -4.72 -12.52 -18.25
N ASN A 72 -4.68 -13.53 -17.37
CA ASN A 72 -5.85 -14.33 -16.96
C ASN A 72 -6.49 -13.82 -15.67
N GLY A 73 -6.15 -12.60 -15.22
CA GLY A 73 -6.76 -11.95 -14.06
C GLY A 73 -6.15 -12.33 -12.71
N TYR A 74 -5.04 -13.07 -12.68
CA TYR A 74 -4.31 -13.35 -11.45
C TYR A 74 -3.33 -12.22 -11.13
N GLN A 75 -3.42 -11.68 -9.91
CA GLN A 75 -2.49 -10.66 -9.45
C GLN A 75 -1.38 -11.30 -8.61
N PRO A 76 -0.10 -11.27 -9.07
CA PRO A 76 1.00 -11.79 -8.27
C PRO A 76 1.09 -11.08 -6.91
N PRO A 77 1.42 -11.80 -5.82
CA PRO A 77 1.49 -11.22 -4.47
C PRO A 77 2.38 -9.98 -4.38
N TRP A 78 3.52 -9.99 -5.09
CA TRP A 78 4.44 -8.86 -5.10
C TRP A 78 3.81 -7.58 -5.67
N VAL A 79 2.82 -7.64 -6.57
CA VAL A 79 2.13 -6.46 -7.10
C VAL A 79 1.30 -5.79 -6.01
N VAL A 80 0.57 -6.59 -5.22
CA VAL A 80 -0.25 -6.09 -4.11
C VAL A 80 0.67 -5.49 -3.05
N THR A 81 1.70 -6.21 -2.63
CA THR A 81 2.67 -5.73 -1.65
C THR A 81 3.40 -4.48 -2.13
N GLN A 82 3.73 -4.37 -3.41
CA GLN A 82 4.33 -3.16 -3.99
C GLN A 82 3.44 -1.94 -3.79
N ARG A 83 2.13 -2.10 -4.02
CA ARG A 83 1.14 -1.05 -3.85
C ARG A 83 1.04 -0.65 -2.38
N ASP A 84 0.90 -1.62 -1.48
CA ASP A 84 0.75 -1.38 -0.04
C ASP A 84 1.97 -0.65 0.55
N ILE A 85 3.19 -1.04 0.12
CA ILE A 85 4.43 -0.34 0.50
C ILE A 85 4.40 1.12 0.04
N ARG A 86 4.00 1.37 -1.21
CA ARG A 86 3.95 2.73 -1.76
C ARG A 86 2.89 3.60 -1.08
N GLU A 87 1.74 3.03 -0.78
CA GLU A 87 0.66 3.71 -0.05
C GLU A 87 1.13 4.07 1.37
N THR A 88 1.65 3.12 2.13
CA THR A 88 2.22 3.35 3.47
C THR A 88 3.31 4.43 3.46
N ILE A 89 4.24 4.38 2.49
CA ILE A 89 5.29 5.40 2.33
C ILE A 89 4.69 6.78 2.07
N SER A 90 3.64 6.85 1.27
CA SER A 90 2.96 8.11 0.97
C SER A 90 2.23 8.67 2.18
N GLU A 91 1.60 7.81 2.98
CA GLU A 91 0.91 8.18 4.22
C GLU A 91 1.89 8.80 5.23
N ILE A 92 3.00 8.10 5.52
CA ILE A 92 4.04 8.60 6.44
C ILE A 92 4.60 9.95 5.95
N ARG A 93 4.85 10.10 4.64
CA ARG A 93 5.34 11.36 4.08
C ARG A 93 4.33 12.50 4.24
N ASN A 94 3.05 12.24 3.97
CA ASN A 94 2.01 13.24 4.10
C ASN A 94 1.81 13.65 5.55
N GLU A 95 1.78 12.68 6.47
CA GLU A 95 1.65 12.94 7.91
C GLU A 95 2.82 13.81 8.43
N LEU A 96 4.07 13.44 8.10
CA LEU A 96 5.24 14.24 8.47
C LEU A 96 5.17 15.67 7.93
N LEU A 97 4.76 15.82 6.66
CA LEU A 97 4.69 17.13 6.02
C LEU A 97 3.56 18.00 6.59
N GLU A 98 2.38 17.42 6.80
CA GLU A 98 1.21 18.13 7.32
C GLU A 98 1.42 18.57 8.76
N GLU A 99 1.92 17.69 9.62
CA GLU A 99 2.19 18.02 11.01
C GLU A 99 3.33 19.03 11.11
N ARG A 100 4.41 18.88 10.35
CA ARG A 100 5.48 19.89 10.34
C ARG A 100 4.99 21.26 9.86
N ALA A 101 4.12 21.30 8.86
CA ALA A 101 3.53 22.52 8.34
C ALA A 101 2.51 23.17 9.31
N ARG A 102 1.88 22.38 10.18
CA ARG A 102 0.99 22.87 11.23
C ARG A 102 1.78 23.54 12.37
N LEU A 103 2.98 23.05 12.66
CA LEU A 103 3.85 23.60 13.69
C LEU A 103 4.49 24.94 13.26
N GLY A 104 4.81 25.76 14.26
CA GLY A 104 5.49 27.03 14.08
C GLY A 104 6.87 26.92 13.43
N ASP A 105 7.33 28.05 12.92
CA ASP A 105 8.69 28.21 12.40
C ASP A 105 9.23 29.59 12.83
N PRO A 106 10.11 29.67 13.85
CA PRO A 106 10.74 28.57 14.60
C PRO A 106 9.75 27.79 15.49
N LEU A 107 10.07 26.53 15.80
CA LEU A 107 9.26 25.69 16.71
C LEU A 107 9.31 26.22 18.14
N ALA A 108 8.15 26.35 18.80
CA ALA A 108 8.11 26.58 20.24
C ALA A 108 8.55 25.31 21.01
N PRO A 109 9.08 25.40 22.25
CA PRO A 109 9.53 24.23 23.01
C PRO A 109 8.46 23.14 23.21
N LYS A 110 7.19 23.53 23.34
CA LYS A 110 6.05 22.59 23.44
C LYS A 110 5.72 21.92 22.11
N GLU A 111 5.98 22.60 21.00
CA GLU A 111 5.77 22.08 19.64
C GLU A 111 6.91 21.14 19.24
N GLN A 112 8.13 21.43 19.71
CA GLN A 112 9.30 20.56 19.55
C GLN A 112 9.05 19.17 20.16
N SER A 113 8.55 19.11 21.40
CA SER A 113 8.24 17.83 22.05
C SER A 113 7.16 17.04 21.31
N LYS A 114 6.13 17.71 20.75
CA LYS A 114 5.12 17.05 19.91
C LYS A 114 5.71 16.51 18.62
N TRP A 115 6.61 17.26 17.99
CA TRP A 115 7.30 16.83 16.78
C TRP A 115 8.16 15.60 17.04
N GLU A 116 8.89 15.57 18.15
CA GLU A 116 9.72 14.43 18.55
C GLU A 116 8.87 13.17 18.81
N GLN A 117 7.75 13.30 19.53
CA GLN A 117 6.82 12.19 19.75
C GLN A 117 6.26 11.61 18.45
N LEU A 118 5.95 12.47 17.48
CA LEU A 118 5.49 12.01 16.16
C LEU A 118 6.59 11.28 15.39
N CYS A 119 7.83 11.78 15.44
CA CYS A 119 8.97 11.11 14.82
C CYS A 119 9.20 9.73 15.45
N GLU A 120 9.07 9.60 16.78
CA GLU A 120 9.19 8.33 17.50
C GLU A 120 8.06 7.36 17.12
N SER A 121 6.82 7.85 17.00
CA SER A 121 5.69 7.03 16.53
C SER A 121 5.92 6.52 15.10
N ALA A 122 6.38 7.39 14.20
CA ALA A 122 6.68 7.04 12.81
C ALA A 122 7.83 6.02 12.70
N GLU A 123 8.78 6.03 13.64
CA GLU A 123 9.83 5.02 13.73
C GLU A 123 9.27 3.63 14.07
N GLY A 124 8.25 3.55 14.92
CA GLY A 124 7.54 2.31 15.22
C GLY A 124 6.88 1.67 13.99
N ASP A 125 6.23 2.48 13.15
CA ASP A 125 5.61 2.00 11.91
C ASP A 125 6.65 1.68 10.82
N LEU A 126 7.81 2.34 10.85
CA LEU A 126 8.92 2.03 9.96
C LEU A 126 9.44 0.59 10.15
N VAL A 127 9.41 0.04 11.37
CA VAL A 127 9.84 -1.35 11.61
C VAL A 127 8.98 -2.33 10.81
N LYS A 128 7.66 -2.13 10.82
CA LYS A 128 6.72 -2.96 10.06
C LYS A 128 6.93 -2.79 8.55
N LEU A 129 7.01 -1.55 8.10
CA LEU A 129 7.24 -1.22 6.70
C LEU A 129 8.56 -1.83 6.19
N LYS A 130 9.64 -1.73 6.96
CA LYS A 130 10.94 -2.29 6.60
C LYS A 130 10.86 -3.80 6.40
N LYS A 131 10.20 -4.50 7.32
CA LYS A 131 9.97 -5.95 7.19
C LYS A 131 9.18 -6.27 5.92
N THR A 132 8.10 -5.55 5.63
CA THR A 132 7.34 -5.74 4.39
C THR A 132 8.17 -5.47 3.13
N MET A 133 9.06 -4.47 3.17
CA MET A 133 9.99 -4.20 2.08
C MET A 133 11.03 -5.31 1.90
N ASP A 134 11.54 -5.89 2.99
CA ASP A 134 12.42 -7.06 2.96
C ASP A 134 11.70 -8.25 2.33
N ASP A 135 10.50 -8.58 2.82
CA ASP A 135 9.68 -9.67 2.27
C ASP A 135 9.39 -9.45 0.78
N TYR A 136 9.03 -8.22 0.39
CA TYR A 136 8.85 -7.82 -1.01
C TYR A 136 10.13 -8.04 -1.84
N ASN A 137 11.29 -7.61 -1.34
CA ASN A 137 12.57 -7.73 -2.04
C ASN A 137 12.99 -9.19 -2.25
N LEU A 138 12.47 -10.12 -1.43
CA LEU A 138 12.70 -11.56 -1.56
C LEU A 138 11.77 -12.23 -2.59
N ILE A 139 10.58 -11.67 -2.85
CA ILE A 139 9.58 -12.26 -3.75
C ILE A 139 9.53 -11.63 -5.15
N VAL A 140 10.21 -10.50 -5.35
CA VAL A 140 10.25 -9.87 -6.68
C VAL A 140 11.02 -10.74 -7.69
N PRO A 141 10.54 -10.81 -8.94
CA PRO A 141 11.16 -11.66 -9.95
C PRO A 141 12.51 -11.10 -10.46
N MET A 142 12.75 -9.79 -10.30
CA MET A 142 13.92 -9.11 -10.87
C MET A 142 14.59 -8.17 -9.85
N LEU A 143 15.92 -8.14 -9.85
CA LEU A 143 16.71 -7.28 -8.95
C LEU A 143 16.38 -5.79 -9.09
N ASN A 144 16.08 -5.32 -10.31
CA ASN A 144 15.72 -3.92 -10.55
C ASN A 144 14.33 -3.54 -10.01
N MET A 145 13.51 -4.51 -9.58
CA MET A 145 12.22 -4.27 -8.94
C MET A 145 12.34 -4.13 -7.42
N GLN A 146 13.49 -4.46 -6.84
CA GLN A 146 13.74 -4.30 -5.41
C GLN A 146 13.65 -2.83 -5.00
N MET A 147 13.13 -2.58 -3.79
CA MET A 147 13.02 -1.26 -3.19
C MET A 147 14.12 -1.02 -2.17
N VAL A 148 14.69 0.18 -2.22
CA VAL A 148 15.61 0.69 -1.20
C VAL A 148 14.81 1.04 0.05
N HIS A 149 15.35 0.72 1.22
CA HIS A 149 14.72 1.03 2.49
C HIS A 149 14.36 2.51 2.67
N PHE A 150 13.21 2.72 3.31
CA PHE A 150 12.76 4.03 3.74
C PHE A 150 13.65 4.56 4.88
N SER A 151 14.16 5.79 4.72
CA SER A 151 15.00 6.46 5.71
C SER A 151 14.22 7.59 6.36
N LEU A 152 13.81 7.40 7.62
CA LEU A 152 13.04 8.39 8.37
C LEU A 152 13.77 9.74 8.48
N SER A 153 15.06 9.72 8.80
CA SER A 153 15.88 10.95 8.90
C SER A 153 15.84 11.78 7.62
N ARG A 154 15.93 11.13 6.46
CA ARG A 154 15.89 11.80 5.15
C ARG A 154 14.51 12.41 4.86
N GLU A 155 13.44 11.74 5.29
CA GLU A 155 12.08 12.20 5.07
C GLU A 155 11.69 13.30 6.07
N ILE A 156 12.22 13.27 7.30
CA ILE A 156 12.13 14.38 8.27
C ILE A 156 12.78 15.65 7.71
N ASP A 157 14.02 15.55 7.22
CA ASP A 157 14.72 16.70 6.62
C ASP A 157 13.95 17.25 5.41
N ARG A 158 13.40 16.36 4.58
CA ARG A 158 12.52 16.74 3.47
C ARG A 158 11.26 17.45 3.96
N ALA A 159 10.60 16.96 5.01
CA ALA A 159 9.40 17.57 5.57
C ALA A 159 9.70 18.96 6.15
N VAL A 160 10.81 19.13 6.86
CA VAL A 160 11.24 20.43 7.41
C VAL A 160 11.49 21.44 6.30
N LYS A 161 12.22 21.06 5.25
CA LYS A 161 12.48 21.94 4.09
C LYS A 161 11.22 22.24 3.30
N GLY A 162 10.34 21.26 3.14
CA GLY A 162 9.08 21.36 2.39
C GLY A 162 7.97 22.11 3.12
N ALA A 163 8.01 22.17 4.45
CA ALA A 163 6.91 22.72 5.26
C ALA A 163 6.60 24.19 4.95
N HIS A 164 7.62 25.02 4.73
CA HIS A 164 7.41 26.43 4.36
C HIS A 164 6.63 26.56 3.05
N GLN A 165 7.08 25.84 2.01
CA GLN A 165 6.42 25.82 0.70
C GLN A 165 5.00 25.26 0.80
N HIS A 166 4.82 24.18 1.57
CA HIS A 166 3.52 23.56 1.78
C HIS A 166 2.52 24.50 2.47
N ARG A 167 2.97 25.31 3.45
CA ARG A 167 2.13 26.35 4.08
C ARG A 167 1.64 27.38 3.06
N LEU A 168 2.53 27.86 2.18
CA LEU A 168 2.16 28.80 1.12
C LEU A 168 1.16 28.20 0.14
N ASP A 169 1.35 26.93 -0.24
CA ASP A 169 0.42 26.21 -1.12
C ASP A 169 -0.95 26.03 -0.47
N GLN A 170 -1.00 25.68 0.82
CA GLN A 170 -2.26 25.60 1.56
C GLN A 170 -2.99 26.95 1.64
N GLN A 171 -2.29 28.06 1.85
CA GLN A 171 -2.89 29.39 1.84
C GLN A 171 -3.48 29.73 0.47
N ARG A 172 -2.70 29.53 -0.61
CA ARG A 172 -3.17 29.73 -1.99
C ARG A 172 -4.41 28.91 -2.32
N GLU A 173 -4.45 27.65 -1.90
CA GLU A 173 -5.62 26.79 -2.15
C GLU A 173 -6.85 27.23 -1.34
N ARG A 174 -6.67 27.74 -0.11
CA ARG A 174 -7.77 28.32 0.69
C ARG A 174 -8.33 29.58 0.05
N GLU A 175 -7.47 30.46 -0.47
CA GLU A 175 -7.86 31.68 -1.20
C GLU A 175 -8.66 31.34 -2.46
N LYS A 176 -8.14 30.45 -3.32
CA LYS A 176 -8.86 29.98 -4.52
C LYS A 176 -10.22 29.36 -4.19
N LYS A 177 -10.32 28.57 -3.10
CA LYS A 177 -11.59 27.98 -2.65
C LYS A 177 -12.58 29.05 -2.19
N SER A 178 -12.12 30.06 -1.45
CA SER A 178 -12.93 31.21 -1.03
C SER A 178 -13.48 31.99 -2.23
N GLU A 179 -12.62 32.29 -3.20
CA GLU A 179 -13.00 33.01 -4.43
C GLU A 179 -14.03 32.22 -5.28
N ARG A 180 -13.84 30.90 -5.42
CA ARG A 180 -14.79 30.02 -6.13
C ARG A 180 -16.13 29.94 -5.40
N GLY A 181 -16.13 29.87 -4.06
CA GLY A 181 -17.33 29.86 -3.24
C GLY A 181 -18.11 31.19 -3.31
N GLY A 182 -17.40 32.32 -3.26
CA GLY A 182 -17.97 33.66 -3.42
C GLY A 182 -18.57 33.90 -4.81
N ARG A 183 -17.92 33.40 -5.88
CA ARG A 183 -18.47 33.46 -7.25
C ARG A 183 -19.72 32.61 -7.44
N LYS A 184 -19.83 31.44 -6.78
CA LYS A 184 -21.06 30.62 -6.80
C LYS A 184 -22.21 31.30 -6.06
N ARG A 185 -21.98 31.84 -4.86
CA ARG A 185 -22.99 32.58 -4.08
C ARG A 185 -23.53 33.83 -4.78
N LYS A 186 -22.72 34.50 -5.62
CA LYS A 186 -23.18 35.64 -6.44
C LYS A 186 -23.99 35.24 -7.69
N LYS A 187 -23.91 33.98 -8.14
CA LYS A 187 -24.65 33.49 -9.32
C LYS A 187 -26.02 32.91 -9.01
N ASP A 188 -26.27 32.56 -7.75
CA ASP A 188 -27.59 32.12 -7.27
C ASP A 188 -28.21 33.17 -6.33
N PRO A 189 -28.67 34.34 -6.82
CA PRO A 189 -29.64 35.12 -6.08
C PRO A 189 -30.99 34.42 -6.20
N THR A 190 -31.44 33.84 -5.08
CA THR A 190 -32.78 33.29 -4.86
C THR A 190 -33.85 34.21 -5.45
N GLN A 191 -34.71 33.66 -6.31
CA GLN A 191 -35.98 34.28 -6.72
C GLN A 191 -36.97 34.32 -5.57
#